data_AF-A0A2H0RBT1-F1
#
_entry.id   AF-A0A2H0RBT1-F1
#
_cell.length_a   1.000
_cell.length_b   1.000
_cell.length_c   1.000
_cell.angle_alpha   90.00
_cell.angle_beta   90.00
_cell.angle_gamma   90.00
#
_symmetry.space_group_name_H-M   'P 1'
#
loop_
_entity.id
_entity.type
_entity.pdbx_description
1 polymer ?
#
loop_
_entity_poly.entity_id
_entity_poly.type
_entity_poly.pdbx_seq_one_letter_code
_entity_poly.pdbx_strand_id
1 'polypeptide(L)' 'MYYTYILRSIKYPKETYIGKTPNLKARLKKHNEGGSKHTA' A
#
# COMPACT_ATOMS: atom_id res chain seq x y z
N MET A 1 14.43 1.49 11.33
CA MET A 1 13.79 2.71 10.81
C MET A 1 12.47 2.32 10.12
N TYR A 2 11.39 3.04 10.35
CA TYR A 2 10.10 2.82 9.66
C TYR A 2 9.77 4.04 8.82
N TYR A 3 9.22 3.82 7.63
CA TYR A 3 8.75 4.87 6.74
C TYR A 3 7.23 4.92 6.75
N THR A 4 6.68 6.13 6.88
CA THR A 4 5.26 6.39 6.64
C THR A 4 5.09 6.73 5.16
N TYR A 5 4.08 6.14 4.52
CA TYR A 5 3.84 6.33 3.09
C TYR A 5 2.36 6.54 2.79
N ILE A 6 2.11 7.16 1.63
CA ILE A 6 0.79 7.34 1.04
C ILE A 6 0.84 6.75 -0.37
N LEU A 7 -0.02 5.78 -0.66
CA LEU A 7 -0.22 5.22 -2.00
C LEU A 7 -1.58 5.66 -2.53
N ARG A 8 -1.65 5.98 -3.81
CA ARG A 8 -2.90 6.27 -4.51
C ARG A 8 -3.07 5.27 -5.65
N SER A 9 -4.25 4.65 -5.74
CA SER A 9 -4.54 3.73 -6.83
C SER A 9 -4.65 4.48 -8.15
N ILE A 10 -4.02 3.94 -9.20
CA ILE A 10 -4.10 4.51 -10.55
C ILE A 10 -5.49 4.25 -11.15
N LYS A 11 -6.03 3.05 -10.92
CA LYS A 11 -7.36 2.66 -11.43
C LYS A 11 -8.50 3.34 -10.68
N TYR A 12 -8.30 3.59 -9.38
CA TYR A 12 -9.30 4.22 -8.52
C TYR A 12 -8.67 5.42 -7.79
N PRO A 13 -8.56 6.60 -8.43
CA PRO A 13 -7.85 7.76 -7.87
C PRO A 13 -8.41 8.29 -6.53
N LYS A 14 -9.63 7.89 -6.18
CA LYS A 14 -10.28 8.20 -4.89
C LYS A 14 -9.78 7.30 -3.76
N GLU A 15 -9.18 6.15 -4.07
CA GLU A 15 -8.63 5.22 -3.08
C GLU A 15 -7.20 5.63 -2.71
N THR A 16 -7.03 5.95 -1.43
CA THR A 16 -5.76 6.33 -0.83
C THR A 16 -5.44 5.39 0.31
N TYR A 17 -4.22 4.88 0.35
CA TYR A 17 -3.74 3.95 1.38
C TYR A 17 -2.60 4.59 2.14
N ILE A 18 -2.78 4.71 3.46
CA ILE A 18 -1.79 5.25 4.37
C ILE A 18 -1.28 4.11 5.22
N GLY A 19 0.03 3.99 5.38
CA GLY A 19 0.61 2.95 6.22
C GLY A 19 2.06 3.21 6.58
N LYS A 20 2.63 2.29 7.36
CA LYS A 20 4.04 2.31 7.74
C LYS A 20 4.69 0.97 7.42
N THR A 21 5.93 1.01 6.93
CA THR A 21 6.71 -0.19 6.61
C THR A 21 8.20 0.10 6.78
N PRO A 22 9.02 -0.88 7.20
CA PRO A 22 10.47 -0.75 7.13
C PRO A 22 11.00 -0.92 5.70
N ASN A 23 10.20 -1.45 4.76
CA ASN A 23 10.60 -1.69 3.37
C ASN A 23 9.47 -1.28 2.39
N LEU A 24 9.68 -0.14 1.72
CA LEU A 24 8.71 0.44 0.77
C LEU A 24 8.56 -0.42 -0.50
N LYS A 25 9.65 -0.97 -1.05
CA LYS A 25 9.62 -1.78 -2.28
C LYS A 25 8.80 -3.05 -2.08
N ALA A 26 9.05 -3.77 -0.98
CA ALA A 26 8.31 -4.97 -0.64
C ALA A 26 6.81 -4.68 -0.41
N ARG A 27 6.50 -3.54 0.24
CA ARG A 27 5.11 -3.13 0.49
C ARG A 27 4.35 -2.80 -0.80
N LEU A 28 4.99 -2.09 -1.73
CA LEU A 28 4.40 -1.72 -3.02
C LEU A 28 4.10 -2.97 -3.85
N LYS A 29 5.04 -3.92 -3.93
CA LYS A 29 4.83 -5.20 -4.63
C LYS A 29 3.63 -5.96 -4.05
N LYS A 30 3.59 -6.13 -2.72
CA LYS A 30 2.48 -6.79 -2.01
C LYS A 30 1.14 -6.09 -2.20
N HIS A 31 1.13 -4.75 -2.29
CA HIS A 31 -0.09 -3.98 -2.58
C HIS A 31 -0.61 -4.27 -3.98
N ASN A 32 0.27 -4.27 -4.98
CA ASN A 32 -0.08 -4.51 -6.39
C ASN A 32 -0.48 -5.96 -6.68
N GLU A 33 0.02 -6.93 -5.92
CA GLU A 33 -0.38 -8.34 -5.98
C GLU A 33 -1.81 -8.60 -5.45
N GLY A 34 -2.54 -7.56 -5.01
CA GLY A 34 -3.87 -7.70 -4.41
C GLY A 34 -3.81 -8.18 -2.95
N GLY A 35 -2.64 -8.11 -2.30
CA GLY A 35 -2.41 -8.55 -0.92
C GLY A 35 -3.05 -7.70 0.18
N SER A 36 -3.96 -6.79 -0.19
CA SER A 36 -4.92 -6.17 0.73
C SER A 36 -6.34 -6.45 0.23
N LYS A 37 -6.68 -7.73 0.06
CA LYS A 37 -8.07 -8.15 0.31
C LYS A 37 -8.37 -7.71 1.72
N HIS A 38 -9.38 -6.87 1.89
CA HIS A 38 -9.98 -6.57 3.18
C HIS A 38 -9.88 -7.80 4.09
N THR A 39 -9.33 -7.62 5.28
CA THR A 39 -9.57 -8.53 6.41
C THR A 39 -11.05 -8.89 6.41
N ALA A 40 -11.35 -10.18 6.22
CA ALA A 40 -12.62 -10.74 6.69
C ALA A 40 -12.69 -10.58 8.21
#